data_AF-A0A436BKL5-F1
#
_entry.id   AF-A0A436BKL5-F1
#
_cell.length_a   1.000
_cell.length_b   1.000
_cell.length_c   1.000
_cell.angle_alpha   90.00
_cell.angle_beta   90.00
_cell.angle_gamma   90.00
#
_symmetry.space_group_name_H-M   'P 1'
#
loop_
_entity.id
_entity.type
_entity.pdbx_description
1 polymer ?
#
loop_
_entity_poly.entity_id
_entity_poly.type
_entity_poly.pdbx_seq_one_letter_code
_entity_poly.pdbx_strand_id
1 'polypeptide(L)'
;FRPFQALVNGPAGHRPIDALTQNFSDIYQSLQLAAEVPSQTERVNSNLQLQIATLRANVSRLPKQLGRMVNATADEFEGNVAETSVTNLNQILDQTVTAPCEAAISGRYPFARDATEDVAMADFAKLFAPGGLLDRFFAQNLASLIDMTSQDWTWKQDARFGRDLSKSTLKDFQLAAEIRSAFFPSGGSLPSVSITFTPFSLNSDVDTAILDAEGQIVW
;
A
#
# COMPACT_ATOMS: atom_id res chain seq x y z
N PHE A 1 16.75 -13.57 -43.93
CA PHE A 1 16.90 -12.10 -43.80
C PHE A 1 15.68 -11.27 -44.23
N ARG A 2 14.72 -11.78 -45.04
CA ARG A 2 13.49 -11.04 -45.38
C ARG A 2 12.77 -10.34 -44.21
N PRO A 3 12.59 -10.98 -43.04
CA PRO A 3 11.95 -10.32 -41.89
C PRO A 3 12.70 -9.09 -41.37
N PHE A 4 14.04 -9.07 -41.48
CA PHE A 4 14.86 -7.93 -41.08
C PHE A 4 14.82 -6.80 -42.12
N GLN A 5 14.78 -7.14 -43.41
CA GLN A 5 14.56 -6.14 -44.47
C GLN A 5 13.20 -5.45 -44.33
N ALA A 6 12.15 -6.21 -43.95
CA ALA A 6 10.82 -5.65 -43.72
C ALA A 6 10.79 -4.60 -42.59
N LEU A 7 11.67 -4.69 -41.59
CA LEU A 7 11.75 -3.73 -40.49
C LEU A 7 12.31 -2.36 -40.91
N VAL A 8 13.18 -2.33 -41.93
CA VAL A 8 13.86 -1.12 -42.41
C VAL A 8 13.25 -0.58 -43.70
N ASN A 9 12.27 -1.29 -44.26
CA ASN A 9 11.58 -0.87 -45.47
C ASN A 9 10.59 0.26 -45.17
N GLY A 10 10.59 1.27 -46.05
CA GLY A 10 9.72 2.43 -45.98
C GLY A 10 10.48 3.75 -45.81
N PRO A 11 9.78 4.89 -45.92
CA PRO A 11 10.36 6.20 -45.66
C PRO A 11 10.88 6.32 -44.22
N ALA A 12 11.95 7.06 -44.01
CA ALA A 12 12.44 7.36 -42.67
C ALA A 12 11.33 7.98 -41.79
N GLY A 13 11.27 7.60 -40.53
CA GLY A 13 10.24 8.01 -39.56
C GLY A 13 8.96 7.15 -39.63
N HIS A 14 8.81 6.30 -40.63
CA HIS A 14 7.62 5.46 -40.82
C HIS A 14 7.95 3.96 -40.87
N ARG A 15 9.22 3.59 -40.64
CA ARG A 15 9.63 2.18 -40.66
C ARG A 15 9.21 1.52 -39.35
N PRO A 16 8.88 0.21 -39.34
CA PRO A 16 8.59 -0.52 -38.11
C PRO A 16 9.70 -0.41 -37.05
N ILE A 17 10.96 -0.32 -37.48
CA ILE A 17 12.09 -0.11 -36.56
C ILE A 17 12.08 1.27 -35.90
N ASP A 18 11.56 2.31 -36.59
CA ASP A 18 11.52 3.67 -36.08
C ASP A 18 10.57 3.77 -34.88
N ALA A 19 9.44 3.06 -34.93
CA ALA A 19 8.50 2.98 -33.81
C ALA A 19 9.13 2.32 -32.58
N LEU A 20 9.96 1.29 -32.78
CA LEU A 20 10.69 0.63 -31.70
C LEU A 20 11.72 1.58 -31.08
N THR A 21 12.51 2.27 -31.91
CA THR A 21 13.51 3.23 -31.42
C THR A 21 12.88 4.42 -30.72
N GLN A 22 11.73 4.90 -31.20
CA GLN A 22 11.00 5.99 -30.55
C GLN A 22 10.52 5.57 -29.17
N ASN A 23 9.93 4.38 -29.05
CA ASN A 23 9.43 3.89 -27.76
C ASN A 23 10.57 3.70 -26.73
N PHE A 24 11.75 3.23 -27.14
CA PHE A 24 12.93 3.20 -26.26
C PHE A 24 13.42 4.60 -25.88
N SER A 25 13.40 5.56 -26.81
CA SER A 25 13.73 6.95 -26.52
C SER A 25 12.76 7.57 -25.50
N ASP A 26 11.46 7.28 -25.63
CA ASP A 26 10.44 7.79 -24.71
C ASP A 26 10.62 7.20 -23.30
N ILE A 27 10.93 5.90 -23.20
CA ILE A 27 11.26 5.25 -21.92
C ILE A 27 12.50 5.87 -21.28
N TYR A 28 13.56 6.08 -22.07
CA TYR A 28 14.78 6.72 -21.58
C TYR A 28 14.53 8.13 -21.04
N GLN A 29 13.77 8.95 -21.76
CA GLN A 29 13.40 10.30 -21.32
C GLN A 29 12.55 10.28 -20.05
N SER A 30 11.59 9.36 -19.95
CA SER A 30 10.81 9.14 -18.72
C SER A 30 11.74 8.83 -17.53
N LEU A 31 12.70 7.92 -17.70
CA LEU A 31 13.64 7.56 -16.62
C LEU A 31 14.56 8.73 -16.22
N GLN A 32 15.00 9.55 -17.18
CA GLN A 32 15.75 10.78 -16.88
C GLN A 32 14.91 11.76 -16.07
N LEU A 33 13.65 11.98 -16.48
CA LEU A 33 12.71 12.86 -15.76
C LEU A 33 12.46 12.39 -14.32
N ALA A 34 12.30 11.08 -14.09
CA ALA A 34 12.14 10.55 -12.73
C ALA A 34 13.38 10.77 -11.86
N ALA A 35 14.59 10.70 -12.45
CA ALA A 35 15.83 10.96 -11.73
C ALA A 35 16.03 12.46 -11.40
N GLU A 36 15.59 13.35 -12.29
CA GLU A 36 15.73 14.80 -12.13
C GLU A 36 14.63 15.42 -11.26
N VAL A 37 13.41 14.88 -11.31
CA VAL A 37 12.22 15.46 -10.66
C VAL A 37 11.48 14.40 -9.83
N PRO A 38 11.92 14.15 -8.58
CA PRO A 38 11.31 13.13 -7.71
C PRO A 38 9.81 13.34 -7.44
N SER A 39 9.31 14.57 -7.50
CA SER A 39 7.89 14.87 -7.30
C SER A 39 6.99 14.39 -8.43
N GLN A 40 7.54 13.99 -9.58
CA GLN A 40 6.77 13.47 -10.71
C GLN A 40 6.87 11.95 -10.87
N THR A 41 7.59 11.25 -9.99
CA THR A 41 7.89 9.82 -10.12
C THR A 41 6.64 8.95 -10.29
N GLU A 42 5.55 9.22 -9.59
CA GLU A 42 4.29 8.47 -9.78
C GLU A 42 3.72 8.60 -11.19
N ARG A 43 3.64 9.84 -11.69
CA ARG A 43 3.17 10.12 -13.05
C ARG A 43 4.09 9.48 -14.10
N VAL A 44 5.40 9.56 -13.87
CA VAL A 44 6.39 8.92 -14.75
C VAL A 44 6.21 7.40 -14.74
N ASN A 45 6.02 6.78 -13.58
CA ASN A 45 5.79 5.34 -13.49
C ASN A 45 4.52 4.91 -14.22
N SER A 46 3.42 5.68 -14.13
CA SER A 46 2.22 5.43 -14.94
C SER A 46 2.48 5.51 -16.44
N ASN A 47 3.26 6.50 -16.89
CA ASN A 47 3.65 6.64 -18.30
C ASN A 47 4.54 5.49 -18.76
N LEU A 48 5.50 5.07 -17.93
CA LEU A 48 6.38 3.93 -18.21
C LEU A 48 5.57 2.64 -18.42
N GLN A 49 4.53 2.39 -17.62
CA GLN A 49 3.64 1.24 -17.83
C GLN A 49 2.99 1.25 -19.21
N LEU A 50 2.49 2.39 -19.67
CA LEU A 50 1.90 2.54 -21.01
C LEU A 50 2.94 2.35 -22.13
N GLN A 51 4.15 2.87 -21.92
CA GLN A 51 5.26 2.73 -22.86
C GLN A 51 5.72 1.28 -22.97
N ILE A 52 5.81 0.54 -21.86
CA ILE A 52 6.15 -0.90 -21.85
C ILE A 52 5.03 -1.73 -22.47
N ALA A 53 3.76 -1.41 -22.21
CA ALA A 53 2.63 -2.07 -22.87
C ALA A 53 2.68 -1.88 -24.40
N THR A 54 3.06 -0.67 -24.85
CA THR A 54 3.27 -0.36 -26.28
C THR A 54 4.44 -1.16 -26.86
N LEU A 55 5.53 -1.32 -26.09
CA LEU A 55 6.68 -2.15 -26.48
C LEU A 55 6.22 -3.58 -26.76
N ARG A 56 5.47 -4.19 -25.82
CA ARG A 56 4.92 -5.55 -25.95
C ARG A 56 3.97 -5.70 -27.12
N ALA A 57 3.09 -4.73 -27.34
CA ALA A 57 2.12 -4.75 -28.44
C ALA A 57 2.80 -4.84 -29.82
N ASN A 58 4.00 -4.26 -29.95
CA ASN A 58 4.76 -4.26 -31.21
C ASN A 58 5.64 -5.50 -31.42
N VAL A 59 5.84 -6.35 -30.40
CA VAL A 59 6.72 -7.54 -30.48
C VAL A 59 6.31 -8.51 -31.57
N SER A 60 5.01 -8.69 -31.81
CA SER A 60 4.47 -9.60 -32.84
C SER A 60 4.93 -9.26 -34.27
N ARG A 61 5.38 -8.01 -34.49
CA ARG A 61 5.85 -7.49 -35.78
C ARG A 61 7.35 -7.68 -35.97
N LEU A 62 8.06 -8.21 -34.97
CA LEU A 62 9.50 -8.38 -34.97
C LEU A 62 9.92 -9.80 -35.38
N PRO A 63 11.09 -9.98 -36.01
CA PRO A 63 11.74 -11.27 -36.14
C PRO A 63 11.91 -11.94 -34.76
N LYS A 64 11.77 -13.27 -34.70
CA LYS A 64 11.75 -14.06 -33.45
C LYS A 64 12.88 -13.73 -32.47
N GLN A 65 14.09 -13.47 -32.96
CA GLN A 65 15.26 -13.15 -32.14
C GLN A 65 15.10 -11.78 -31.47
N LEU A 66 14.72 -10.76 -32.24
CA LEU A 66 14.46 -9.41 -31.74
C LEU A 66 13.24 -9.39 -30.81
N GLY A 67 12.15 -10.10 -31.17
CA GLY A 67 10.98 -10.21 -30.32
C GLY A 67 11.29 -10.81 -28.95
N ARG A 68 12.19 -11.80 -28.87
CA ARG A 68 12.67 -12.34 -27.58
C ARG A 68 13.45 -11.31 -26.77
N MET A 69 14.34 -10.55 -27.40
CA MET A 69 15.11 -9.50 -26.71
C MET A 69 14.20 -8.39 -26.19
N VAL A 70 13.24 -7.94 -27.01
CA VAL A 70 12.28 -6.89 -26.63
C VAL A 70 11.37 -7.36 -25.50
N ASN A 71 10.89 -8.60 -25.52
CA ASN A 71 10.13 -9.16 -24.39
C ASN A 71 10.97 -9.22 -23.11
N ALA A 72 12.21 -9.70 -23.18
CA ALA A 72 13.10 -9.75 -22.01
C ALA A 72 13.37 -8.35 -21.45
N THR A 73 13.54 -7.36 -22.33
CA THR A 73 13.73 -5.95 -21.92
C THR A 73 12.45 -5.37 -21.30
N ALA A 74 11.28 -5.68 -21.86
CA ALA A 74 9.99 -5.29 -21.29
C ALA A 74 9.77 -5.90 -19.90
N ASP A 75 10.14 -7.16 -19.72
CA ASP A 75 10.08 -7.86 -18.43
C ASP A 75 11.02 -7.18 -17.40
N GLU A 76 12.23 -6.78 -17.81
CA GLU A 76 13.20 -6.06 -16.96
C GLU A 76 12.68 -4.67 -16.57
N PHE A 77 12.14 -3.89 -17.51
CA PHE A 77 11.54 -2.59 -17.22
C PHE A 77 10.35 -2.69 -16.26
N GLU A 78 9.46 -3.67 -16.46
CA GLU A 78 8.36 -3.93 -15.52
C GLU A 78 8.86 -4.26 -14.12
N GLY A 79 9.91 -5.08 -14.00
CA GLY A 79 10.54 -5.39 -12.72
C GLY A 79 11.09 -4.16 -12.01
N ASN A 80 11.87 -3.34 -12.72
CA ASN A 80 12.49 -2.14 -12.15
C ASN A 80 11.46 -1.08 -11.72
N VAL A 81 10.39 -0.90 -12.51
CA VAL A 81 9.27 0.00 -12.15
C VAL A 81 8.54 -0.51 -10.90
N ALA A 82 8.33 -1.82 -10.78
CA ALA A 82 7.73 -2.41 -9.60
C ALA A 82 8.60 -2.20 -8.34
N GLU A 83 9.89 -2.51 -8.40
CA GLU A 83 10.82 -2.35 -7.29
C GLU A 83 10.92 -0.89 -6.82
N THR A 84 11.04 0.05 -7.76
CA THR A 84 11.08 1.48 -7.45
C THR A 84 9.78 1.96 -6.79
N SER A 85 8.63 1.45 -7.27
CA SER A 85 7.32 1.81 -6.70
C SER A 85 7.16 1.29 -5.27
N VAL A 86 7.61 0.07 -4.99
CA VAL A 86 7.61 -0.51 -3.64
C VAL A 86 8.55 0.24 -2.71
N THR A 87 9.75 0.58 -3.18
CA THR A 87 10.72 1.37 -2.40
C THR A 87 10.15 2.75 -2.04
N ASN A 88 9.55 3.44 -3.00
CA ASN A 88 8.90 4.73 -2.77
C ASN A 88 7.71 4.59 -1.80
N LEU A 89 6.89 3.55 -1.96
CA LEU A 89 5.76 3.30 -1.07
C LEU A 89 6.23 3.04 0.38
N ASN A 90 7.28 2.25 0.57
CA ASN A 90 7.86 1.99 1.89
C ASN A 90 8.44 3.29 2.49
N GLN A 91 9.10 4.12 1.69
CA GLN A 91 9.61 5.41 2.16
C GLN A 91 8.48 6.34 2.60
N ILE A 92 7.37 6.42 1.85
CA ILE A 92 6.21 7.21 2.24
C ILE A 92 5.56 6.61 3.49
N LEU A 93 5.43 5.28 3.57
CA LEU A 93 4.92 4.58 4.77
C LEU A 93 5.75 4.95 6.01
N ASP A 94 7.07 4.87 5.91
CA ASP A 94 7.96 5.16 7.02
C ASP A 94 7.81 6.60 7.53
N GLN A 95 7.75 7.55 6.60
CA GLN A 95 7.66 8.98 6.93
C GLN A 95 6.29 9.40 7.42
N THR A 96 5.23 8.87 6.81
CA THR A 96 3.85 9.33 7.04
C THR A 96 3.09 8.50 8.06
N VAL A 97 3.50 7.25 8.28
CA VAL A 97 2.83 6.32 9.19
C VAL A 97 3.76 5.85 10.30
N THR A 98 4.88 5.20 9.96
CA THR A 98 5.73 4.51 10.96
C THR A 98 6.26 5.48 12.02
N ALA A 99 6.94 6.56 11.62
CA ALA A 99 7.52 7.51 12.57
C ALA A 99 6.46 8.22 13.44
N PRO A 100 5.33 8.73 12.90
CA PRO A 100 4.25 9.28 13.72
C PRO A 100 3.58 8.25 14.65
N CYS A 101 3.41 6.99 14.22
CA CYS A 101 2.90 5.91 15.06
C CYS A 101 3.84 5.67 16.24
N GLU A 102 5.12 5.42 15.99
CA GLU A 102 6.11 5.20 17.05
C GLU A 102 6.15 6.34 18.06
N ALA A 103 6.13 7.60 17.59
CA ALA A 103 6.10 8.76 18.46
C ALA A 103 4.85 8.80 19.37
N ALA A 104 3.71 8.30 18.89
CA ALA A 104 2.45 8.31 19.61
C ALA A 104 2.29 7.15 20.60
N ILE A 105 2.81 5.95 20.29
CA ILE A 105 2.52 4.73 21.07
C ILE A 105 3.74 4.06 21.71
N SER A 106 4.97 4.46 21.38
CA SER A 106 6.17 3.83 21.94
C SER A 106 6.23 4.00 23.45
N GLY A 107 6.44 2.88 24.15
CA GLY A 107 6.51 2.86 25.61
C GLY A 107 5.20 3.19 26.33
N ARG A 108 4.05 3.07 25.66
CA ARG A 108 2.73 3.35 26.23
C ARG A 108 1.82 2.13 26.25
N TYR A 109 1.04 1.97 27.32
CA TYR A 109 -0.02 0.97 27.37
C TYR A 109 -1.16 1.40 26.43
N PRO A 110 -1.84 0.48 25.69
CA PRO A 110 -1.72 -0.98 25.71
C PRO A 110 -0.67 -1.57 24.75
N PHE A 111 0.08 -0.75 24.02
CA PHE A 111 1.02 -1.20 22.99
C PHE A 111 2.32 -1.76 23.58
N ALA A 112 2.75 -1.24 24.74
CA ALA A 112 3.77 -1.81 25.60
C ALA A 112 3.11 -2.28 26.91
N ARG A 113 3.05 -3.60 27.11
CA ARG A 113 2.29 -4.21 28.23
C ARG A 113 2.76 -3.74 29.61
N ASP A 114 4.06 -3.51 29.76
CA ASP A 114 4.69 -3.13 31.04
C ASP A 114 4.85 -1.61 31.19
N ALA A 115 4.27 -0.82 30.28
CA ALA A 115 4.31 0.62 30.36
C ALA A 115 3.45 1.15 31.51
N THR A 116 3.95 2.16 32.21
CA THR A 116 3.24 2.83 33.30
C THR A 116 2.40 4.02 32.84
N GLU A 117 2.64 4.50 31.62
CA GLU A 117 1.86 5.57 31.01
C GLU A 117 0.92 5.01 29.93
N ASP A 118 -0.33 5.45 29.96
CA ASP A 118 -1.30 5.14 28.92
C ASP A 118 -1.09 5.98 27.67
N VAL A 119 -1.51 5.44 26.52
CA VAL A 119 -1.67 6.21 25.30
C VAL A 119 -2.74 7.29 25.53
N ALA A 120 -2.43 8.54 25.15
CA ALA A 120 -3.42 9.59 25.20
C ALA A 120 -4.56 9.27 24.22
N MET A 121 -5.81 9.45 24.66
CA MET A 121 -6.96 9.12 23.83
C MET A 121 -7.00 9.92 22.52
N ALA A 122 -6.47 11.15 22.54
CA ALA A 122 -6.32 11.99 21.36
C ALA A 122 -5.30 11.41 20.35
N ASP A 123 -4.19 10.85 20.84
CA ASP A 123 -3.19 10.20 19.98
C ASP A 123 -3.74 8.90 19.40
N PHE A 124 -4.44 8.10 20.21
CA PHE A 124 -5.14 6.91 19.74
C PHE A 124 -6.14 7.25 18.62
N ALA A 125 -6.96 8.29 18.81
CA ALA A 125 -7.90 8.77 17.79
C ALA A 125 -7.18 9.26 16.52
N LYS A 126 -6.09 10.03 16.66
CA LYS A 126 -5.30 10.51 15.53
C LYS A 126 -4.77 9.37 14.65
N LEU A 127 -4.42 8.24 15.26
CA LEU A 127 -3.95 7.06 14.55
C LEU A 127 -5.08 6.26 13.89
N PHE A 128 -6.09 5.87 14.68
CA PHE A 128 -7.04 4.81 14.32
C PHE A 128 -8.43 5.28 13.90
N ALA A 129 -8.84 6.51 14.21
CA ALA A 129 -10.17 6.99 13.85
C ALA A 129 -10.39 6.96 12.31
N PRO A 130 -11.65 6.96 11.84
CA PRO A 130 -11.95 7.25 10.44
C PRO A 130 -11.32 8.57 10.00
N GLY A 131 -10.63 8.59 8.85
CA GLY A 131 -9.84 9.74 8.43
C GLY A 131 -8.56 9.99 9.23
N GLY A 132 -8.23 9.10 10.18
CA GLY A 132 -6.97 9.09 10.92
C GLY A 132 -5.76 8.80 10.05
N LEU A 133 -4.58 8.73 10.67
CA LEU A 133 -3.31 8.50 9.98
C LEU A 133 -3.32 7.21 9.15
N LEU A 134 -3.68 6.08 9.77
CA LEU A 134 -3.65 4.76 9.15
C LEU A 134 -4.73 4.61 8.07
N ASP A 135 -5.93 5.13 8.33
CA ASP A 135 -7.04 5.08 7.38
C ASP A 135 -6.75 5.89 6.10
N ARG A 136 -6.21 7.11 6.25
CA ARG A 136 -5.84 7.94 5.10
C ARG A 136 -4.74 7.31 4.26
N PHE A 137 -3.70 6.78 4.89
CA PHE A 137 -2.63 6.11 4.15
C PHE A 137 -3.16 4.89 3.39
N PHE A 138 -3.98 4.06 4.06
CA PHE A 138 -4.61 2.90 3.46
C PHE A 138 -5.45 3.27 2.23
N ALA A 139 -6.36 4.24 2.38
CA ALA A 139 -7.25 4.67 1.31
C ALA A 139 -6.51 5.24 0.10
N GLN A 140 -5.41 5.96 0.34
CA GLN A 140 -4.64 6.62 -0.72
C GLN A 140 -3.70 5.67 -1.45
N ASN A 141 -3.04 4.75 -0.74
CA ASN A 141 -1.90 4.02 -1.27
C ASN A 141 -2.14 2.50 -1.42
N LEU A 142 -3.00 1.92 -0.58
CA LEU A 142 -3.08 0.46 -0.44
C LEU A 142 -4.41 -0.13 -0.93
N ALA A 143 -5.52 0.61 -0.83
CA ALA A 143 -6.86 0.11 -1.12
C ALA A 143 -7.01 -0.46 -2.55
N SER A 144 -6.33 0.13 -3.54
CA SER A 144 -6.35 -0.37 -4.92
C SER A 144 -5.56 -1.67 -5.12
N LEU A 145 -4.59 -1.94 -4.23
CA LEU A 145 -3.64 -3.06 -4.31
C LEU A 145 -4.08 -4.30 -3.51
N ILE A 146 -5.08 -4.16 -2.65
CA ILE A 146 -5.52 -5.19 -1.71
C ILE A 146 -6.87 -5.78 -2.14
N ASP A 147 -6.97 -7.09 -2.12
CA ASP A 147 -8.22 -7.83 -2.14
C ASP A 147 -8.73 -8.01 -0.70
N MET A 148 -9.91 -7.44 -0.44
CA MET A 148 -10.59 -7.43 0.86
C MET A 148 -11.87 -8.28 0.83
N THR A 149 -12.07 -9.12 -0.20
CA THR A 149 -13.28 -9.93 -0.35
C THR A 149 -13.36 -11.08 0.66
N SER A 150 -12.21 -11.52 1.17
CA SER A 150 -12.07 -12.51 2.25
C SER A 150 -11.78 -11.86 3.60
N GLN A 151 -12.00 -12.63 4.68
CA GLN A 151 -11.68 -12.22 6.05
C GLN A 151 -10.18 -11.90 6.22
N ASP A 152 -9.31 -12.70 5.61
CA ASP A 152 -7.89 -12.39 5.51
C ASP A 152 -7.63 -11.61 4.23
N TRP A 153 -7.05 -10.41 4.36
CA TRP A 153 -6.73 -9.59 3.21
C TRP A 153 -5.53 -10.18 2.47
N THR A 154 -5.54 -10.04 1.14
CA THR A 154 -4.42 -10.46 0.29
C THR A 154 -4.03 -9.38 -0.69
N TRP A 155 -2.77 -9.34 -1.11
CA TRP A 155 -2.39 -8.52 -2.26
C TRP A 155 -3.01 -9.09 -3.53
N LYS A 156 -3.57 -8.22 -4.38
CA LYS A 156 -4.12 -8.66 -5.66
C LYS A 156 -3.00 -9.25 -6.54
N GLN A 157 -3.29 -10.36 -7.21
CA GLN A 157 -2.29 -11.13 -7.97
C GLN A 157 -1.92 -10.52 -9.33
N ASP A 158 -2.80 -9.67 -9.88
CA ASP A 158 -2.60 -8.92 -11.12
C ASP A 158 -1.62 -7.75 -10.94
N ALA A 159 -1.53 -7.22 -9.72
CA ALA A 159 -0.46 -6.33 -9.33
C ALA A 159 0.83 -7.15 -9.21
N ARG A 160 1.71 -7.12 -10.22
CA ARG A 160 3.10 -7.61 -10.05
C ARG A 160 3.80 -6.96 -8.84
N PHE A 161 3.30 -5.80 -8.39
CA PHE A 161 3.64 -5.12 -7.13
C PHE A 161 3.36 -5.95 -5.87
N GLY A 162 2.30 -6.76 -5.85
CA GLY A 162 1.82 -7.47 -4.66
C GLY A 162 2.74 -8.56 -4.13
N ARG A 163 3.70 -9.04 -4.95
CA ARG A 163 4.66 -10.07 -4.52
C ARG A 163 5.80 -9.51 -3.68
N ASP A 164 6.16 -8.25 -3.91
CA ASP A 164 7.29 -7.59 -3.25
C ASP A 164 6.82 -6.76 -2.04
N LEU A 165 5.51 -6.60 -1.86
CA LEU A 165 4.91 -5.94 -0.70
C LEU A 165 4.80 -6.88 0.50
N SER A 166 5.15 -6.36 1.68
CA SER A 166 5.19 -7.16 2.89
C SER A 166 3.80 -7.67 3.31
N LYS A 167 3.73 -8.98 3.60
CA LYS A 167 2.53 -9.59 4.19
C LYS A 167 2.29 -9.12 5.63
N SER A 168 3.33 -8.77 6.37
CA SER A 168 3.17 -8.26 7.74
C SER A 168 2.53 -6.89 7.72
N THR A 169 3.00 -5.99 6.85
CA THR A 169 2.40 -4.65 6.66
C THR A 169 0.93 -4.75 6.29
N LEU A 170 0.57 -5.68 5.39
CA LEU A 170 -0.84 -5.93 5.06
C LEU A 170 -1.65 -6.32 6.30
N LYS A 171 -1.12 -7.23 7.13
CA LYS A 171 -1.79 -7.67 8.35
C LYS A 171 -1.92 -6.53 9.37
N ASP A 172 -0.91 -5.68 9.50
CA ASP A 172 -0.94 -4.52 10.39
C ASP A 172 -2.05 -3.53 10.01
N PHE A 173 -2.24 -3.26 8.71
CA PHE A 173 -3.35 -2.41 8.24
C PHE A 173 -4.72 -3.08 8.41
N GLN A 174 -4.81 -4.40 8.25
CA GLN A 174 -6.03 -5.13 8.57
C GLN A 174 -6.37 -5.00 10.07
N LEU A 175 -5.39 -5.21 10.96
CA LEU A 175 -5.56 -5.05 12.41
C LEU A 175 -5.95 -3.61 12.77
N ALA A 176 -5.34 -2.61 12.13
CA ALA A 176 -5.71 -1.22 12.32
C ALA A 176 -7.18 -0.95 11.94
N ALA A 177 -7.67 -1.56 10.87
CA ALA A 177 -9.08 -1.46 10.47
C ALA A 177 -10.03 -2.18 11.43
N GLU A 178 -9.60 -3.29 12.03
CA GLU A 178 -10.33 -4.00 13.09
C GLU A 178 -10.41 -3.15 14.36
N ILE A 179 -9.28 -2.56 14.81
CA ILE A 179 -9.23 -1.62 15.93
C ILE A 179 -10.17 -0.44 15.67
N ARG A 180 -10.11 0.16 14.46
CA ARG A 180 -11.02 1.25 14.10
C ARG A 180 -12.48 0.83 14.22
N SER A 181 -12.84 -0.33 13.69
CA SER A 181 -14.21 -0.84 13.72
C SER A 181 -14.70 -1.08 15.16
N ALA A 182 -13.83 -1.55 16.04
CA ALA A 182 -14.15 -1.82 17.43
C ALA A 182 -14.32 -0.55 18.27
N PHE A 183 -13.43 0.43 18.10
CA PHE A 183 -13.38 1.63 18.94
C PHE A 183 -14.14 2.83 18.37
N PHE A 184 -14.45 2.85 17.06
CA PHE A 184 -15.18 3.94 16.41
C PHE A 184 -16.44 3.43 15.68
N PRO A 185 -17.36 2.71 16.37
CA PRO A 185 -18.50 2.05 15.74
C PRO A 185 -19.49 3.03 15.09
N SER A 186 -19.52 4.29 15.54
CA SER A 186 -20.35 5.38 14.99
C SER A 186 -19.69 6.16 13.86
N GLY A 187 -18.42 5.84 13.53
CA GLY A 187 -17.63 6.60 12.56
C GLY A 187 -17.14 7.96 13.06
N GLY A 188 -17.30 8.26 14.36
CA GLY A 188 -16.86 9.51 14.98
C GLY A 188 -15.35 9.63 15.16
N SER A 189 -14.89 10.80 15.63
CA SER A 189 -13.48 11.09 15.92
C SER A 189 -13.05 10.73 17.34
N LEU A 190 -14.00 10.38 18.21
CA LEU A 190 -13.74 9.96 19.58
C LEU A 190 -13.99 8.45 19.72
N PRO A 191 -13.07 7.70 20.36
CA PRO A 191 -13.28 6.29 20.60
C PRO A 191 -14.37 6.10 21.65
N SER A 192 -15.19 5.07 21.47
CA SER A 192 -16.29 4.70 22.37
C SER A 192 -16.45 3.19 22.39
N VAL A 193 -16.61 2.62 23.59
CA VAL A 193 -16.92 1.20 23.79
C VAL A 193 -18.10 1.11 24.74
N SER A 194 -19.07 0.26 24.40
CA SER A 194 -20.19 -0.08 25.30
C SER A 194 -19.89 -1.41 25.97
N ILE A 195 -19.82 -1.40 27.29
CA ILE A 195 -19.57 -2.60 28.10
C ILE A 195 -20.82 -2.88 28.94
N THR A 196 -21.27 -4.13 28.91
CA THR A 196 -22.36 -4.61 29.77
C THR A 196 -21.78 -5.54 30.82
N PHE A 197 -22.00 -5.22 32.09
CA PHE A 197 -21.62 -6.07 33.22
C PHE A 197 -22.83 -6.85 33.71
N THR A 198 -22.68 -8.17 33.83
CA THR A 198 -23.71 -9.06 34.40
C THR A 198 -23.12 -9.77 35.61
N PRO A 199 -23.54 -9.42 36.83
CA PRO A 199 -23.14 -10.15 38.03
C PRO A 199 -23.60 -11.62 37.92
N PHE A 200 -22.70 -12.57 38.13
CA PHE A 200 -23.04 -14.00 38.04
C PHE A 200 -23.28 -14.63 39.41
N SER A 201 -22.32 -14.49 40.32
CA SER A 201 -22.44 -14.99 41.69
C SER A 201 -21.54 -14.20 42.62
N LEU A 202 -21.88 -14.21 43.90
CA LEU A 202 -21.09 -13.64 44.98
C LEU A 202 -20.74 -14.78 45.95
N ASN A 203 -19.54 -14.77 46.51
CA ASN A 203 -19.17 -15.73 47.56
C ASN A 203 -20.10 -15.52 48.77
N SER A 204 -20.53 -16.60 49.42
CA SER A 204 -21.42 -16.54 50.59
C SER A 204 -20.87 -15.73 51.76
N ASP A 205 -19.55 -15.52 51.81
CA ASP A 205 -18.87 -14.73 52.83
C ASP A 205 -18.77 -13.23 52.48
N VAL A 206 -19.32 -12.81 51.34
CA VAL A 206 -19.29 -11.41 50.86
C VAL A 206 -20.72 -10.88 50.73
N ASP A 207 -21.03 -9.81 51.45
CA ASP A 207 -22.37 -9.20 51.49
C ASP A 207 -22.66 -8.28 50.29
N THR A 208 -21.63 -7.64 49.72
CA THR A 208 -21.78 -6.69 48.60
C THR A 208 -20.50 -6.63 47.77
N ALA A 209 -20.64 -6.61 46.45
CA ALA A 209 -19.58 -6.25 45.51
C ALA A 209 -20.00 -5.00 44.75
N ILE A 210 -19.07 -4.07 44.58
CA ILE A 210 -19.30 -2.82 43.86
C ILE A 210 -18.25 -2.74 42.75
N LEU A 211 -18.71 -2.56 41.52
CA LEU A 211 -17.83 -2.24 40.40
C LEU A 211 -18.00 -0.76 40.07
N ASP A 212 -16.92 0.01 40.21
CA ASP A 212 -16.85 1.41 39.80
C ASP A 212 -15.95 1.53 38.56
N ALA A 213 -16.48 2.09 37.48
CA ALA A 213 -15.74 2.47 36.30
C ALA A 213 -15.97 3.95 36.00
N GLU A 214 -14.93 4.78 36.18
CA GLU A 214 -14.98 6.23 35.91
C GLU A 214 -16.17 6.94 36.62
N GLY A 215 -16.54 6.49 37.82
CA GLY A 215 -17.66 7.03 38.61
C GLY A 215 -19.03 6.43 38.26
N GLN A 216 -19.10 5.48 37.33
CA GLN A 216 -20.30 4.67 37.08
C GLN A 216 -20.26 3.43 37.95
N ILE A 217 -21.22 3.34 38.89
CA ILE A 217 -21.33 2.22 39.81
C ILE A 217 -22.32 1.19 39.28
N VAL A 218 -21.87 -0.06 39.15
CA VAL A 218 -22.70 -1.24 38.90
C VAL A 218 -22.80 -2.05 40.20
N TRP A 219 -24.05 -2.38 40.57
CA TRP A 219 -24.41 -3.20 41.73
C TRP A 219 -24.81 -4.61 41.29
#